data_AF-A0A6B1H915-F1
#
_entry.id   AF-A0A6B1H915-F1
#
_cell.length_a   1.000
_cell.length_b   1.000
_cell.length_c   1.000
_cell.angle_alpha   90.00
_cell.angle_beta   90.00
_cell.angle_gamma   90.00
#
_symmetry.space_group_name_H-M   'P 1'
#
loop_
_entity.id
_entity.type
_entity.pdbx_description
1 polymer ?
#
loop_
_entity_poly.entity_id
_entity_poly.type
_entity_poly.pdbx_seq_one_letter_code
_entity_poly.pdbx_strand_id
1 'polypeptide(L)' 'MEYKGYFAFIEFDDSADVFHGRVVNSEPYPIATFEAAETHELRHEFERSVDAYLKWCEEDGVEPK' A
#
# COMPACT_ATOMS: atom_id res chain seq x y z
N MET A 1 6.73 6.27 -1.61
CA MET A 1 7.50 5.02 -1.88
C MET A 1 7.04 4.44 -3.21
N GLU A 2 7.85 3.67 -3.93
CA GLU A 2 7.46 3.04 -5.20
C GLU A 2 7.78 1.53 -5.19
N TYR A 3 6.84 0.71 -5.67
CA TYR A 3 7.01 -0.73 -5.85
C TYR A 3 6.12 -1.24 -6.99
N LYS A 4 6.69 -1.93 -7.98
CA LYS A 4 5.95 -2.47 -9.16
C LYS A 4 5.08 -1.43 -9.89
N GLY A 5 5.52 -0.18 -9.92
CA GLY A 5 4.76 0.94 -10.51
C GLY A 5 3.64 1.48 -9.63
N TYR A 6 3.44 0.93 -8.42
CA TYR A 6 2.55 1.48 -7.40
C TYR A 6 3.27 2.48 -6.51
N PHE A 7 2.56 3.51 -6.08
CA PHE A 7 3.06 4.59 -5.25
C PHE A 7 2.35 4.60 -3.90
N ALA A 8 3.13 4.65 -2.83
CA ALA A 8 2.64 4.91 -1.48
C ALA A 8 2.74 6.39 -1.13
N PHE A 9 1.66 6.92 -0.57
CA PHE A 9 1.61 8.16 0.18
C PHE A 9 1.63 7.84 1.67
N ILE A 10 2.45 8.58 2.43
CA ILE A 10 2.72 8.30 3.83
C ILE A 10 2.50 9.58 4.63
N GLU A 11 1.71 9.48 5.68
CA GLU A 11 1.45 10.55 6.65
C GLU A 11 1.82 10.05 8.04
N PHE A 12 2.38 10.93 8.86
CA PHE A 12 2.64 10.63 10.26
C PHE A 12 1.48 11.13 11.11
N ASP A 13 0.92 10.25 11.93
CA ASP A 13 -0.10 10.59 12.93
C ASP A 13 0.57 10.79 14.28
N ASP A 14 0.76 12.05 14.65
CA ASP A 14 1.37 12.47 15.92
C ASP A 14 0.53 12.09 17.15
N SER A 15 -0.78 11.89 16.98
CA SER A 15 -1.65 11.49 18.09
C SER A 15 -1.53 10.01 18.45
N ALA A 16 -1.13 9.19 17.47
CA ALA A 16 -0.98 7.75 17.58
C ALA A 16 0.49 7.28 17.53
N ASP A 17 1.44 8.19 17.24
CA ASP A 17 2.88 7.92 17.07
C ASP A 17 3.16 6.82 16.03
N VAL A 18 2.40 6.84 14.92
CA VAL A 18 2.49 5.85 13.84
C VAL A 18 2.42 6.51 12.48
N PHE A 19 3.05 5.87 11.49
CA PHE A 19 2.92 6.24 10.09
C PHE A 19 1.74 5.51 9.45
N HIS A 20 0.88 6.26 8.79
CA HIS A 20 -0.20 5.77 7.94
C HIS A 20 0.22 5.84 6.48
N GLY A 21 0.24 4.69 5.80
CA GLY A 21 0.51 4.57 4.38
C GLY A 21 -0.74 4.22 3.59
N ARG A 22 -0.86 4.76 2.37
CA ARG A 22 -1.89 4.35 1.40
C ARG A 22 -1.34 4.28 -0.01
N VAL A 23 -1.82 3.33 -0.80
CA VAL A 23 -1.51 3.24 -2.24
C VAL A 23 -2.35 4.26 -3.01
N VAL A 24 -1.74 5.14 -3.81
CA VAL A 24 -2.45 6.30 -4.39
C VAL A 24 -2.76 6.22 -5.88
N ASN A 25 -2.15 5.29 -6.60
CA ASN A 25 -2.36 5.12 -8.04
C ASN A 25 -3.07 3.80 -8.36
N SER A 26 -3.92 3.35 -7.46
CA SER A 26 -4.83 2.25 -7.71
C SER A 26 -6.25 2.77 -7.94
N GLU A 27 -6.75 2.68 -9.16
CA GLU A 27 -8.15 3.05 -9.45
C GLU A 27 -9.08 1.84 -9.20
N PRO A 28 -10.32 2.03 -8.70
CA PRO A 28 -10.98 3.28 -8.31
C PRO A 28 -10.83 3.69 -6.83
N TYR A 29 -10.15 2.90 -5.99
CA TYR A 29 -9.95 3.19 -4.56
C TYR A 29 -8.53 2.83 -4.12
N PRO A 30 -7.97 3.50 -3.09
CA PRO A 30 -6.72 3.04 -2.47
C PRO A 30 -6.94 1.61 -1.94
N ILE A 31 -6.33 0.63 -2.60
CA ILE A 31 -6.62 -0.80 -2.32
C ILE A 31 -6.06 -1.23 -0.97
N ALA A 32 -5.09 -0.49 -0.44
CA ALA A 32 -4.47 -0.80 0.81
C ALA A 32 -4.08 0.45 1.58
N THR A 33 -4.54 0.49 2.82
CA THR A 33 -3.97 1.30 3.89
C THR A 33 -3.14 0.39 4.79
N PHE A 34 -2.00 0.88 5.27
CA PHE A 34 -1.10 0.14 6.17
C PHE A 34 -0.55 1.10 7.22
N GLU A 35 -0.21 0.56 8.38
CA GLU A 35 0.32 1.32 9.51
C GLU A 35 1.60 0.66 10.01
N ALA A 36 2.58 1.47 10.40
CA ALA A 36 3.80 0.98 11.03
C ALA A 36 4.45 2.06 11.89
N ALA A 37 5.17 1.64 12.93
CA ALA A 37 5.98 2.53 13.76
C ALA A 37 7.37 2.76 13.15
N GLU A 38 7.86 1.81 12.37
CA GLU A 38 9.18 1.88 11.74
C GLU A 38 9.12 1.91 10.21
N THR A 39 10.04 2.65 9.60
CA THR A 39 10.09 2.84 8.14
C THR A 39 10.34 1.53 7.37
N HIS A 40 11.01 0.55 7.99
CA HIS A 40 11.31 -0.72 7.37
C HIS A 40 10.07 -1.64 7.31
N GLU A 41 9.29 -1.67 8.39
CA GLU A 41 7.99 -2.35 8.45
C GLU A 41 7.02 -1.69 7.46
N LEU A 42 7.03 -0.37 7.39
CA LEU A 42 6.17 0.38 6.48
C LEU A 42 6.40 0.00 5.01
N ARG A 43 7.66 -0.23 4.63
CA ARG A 43 8.02 -0.73 3.30
C ARG A 43 7.55 -2.17 3.09
N HIS A 44 7.75 -3.03 4.08
CA HIS A 44 7.31 -4.42 4.00
C HIS A 44 5.79 -4.54 3.85
N GLU A 45 5.03 -3.80 4.67
CA GLU A 45 3.57 -3.80 4.61
C GLU A 45 3.07 -3.23 3.27
N PHE A 46 3.72 -2.18 2.75
CA PHE A 46 3.42 -1.65 1.42
C PHE A 46 3.61 -2.71 0.31
N GLU A 47 4.77 -3.36 0.27
CA GLU A 47 5.09 -4.37 -0.75
C GLU A 47 4.12 -5.55 -0.65
N ARG A 48 3.82 -6.02 0.56
CA ARG A 48 2.85 -7.11 0.81
C ARG A 48 1.44 -6.75 0.34
N SER A 49 1.01 -5.52 0.59
CA SER A 49 -0.30 -5.03 0.16
C SER A 49 -0.42 -4.97 -1.37
N VAL A 50 0.62 -4.51 -2.06
CA VAL A 50 0.65 -4.49 -3.55
C VAL A 50 0.64 -5.92 -4.10
N ASP A 51 1.43 -6.82 -3.54
CA ASP A 51 1.50 -8.21 -4.00
C ASP A 51 0.18 -8.96 -3.79
N ALA A 52 -0.49 -8.73 -2.66
CA ALA A 52 -1.82 -9.28 -2.41
C ALA A 52 -2.86 -8.79 -3.42
N TYR A 53 -2.82 -7.50 -3.77
CA TYR A 53 -3.71 -6.95 -4.80
C TYR A 53 -3.44 -7.55 -6.18
N LEU A 54 -2.19 -7.58 -6.62
CA LEU A 54 -1.83 -8.13 -7.93
C LEU A 54 -2.22 -9.60 -8.05
N LYS A 55 -2.03 -10.38 -6.98
CA LYS A 55 -2.46 -11.76 -6.93
C LYS A 55 -3.99 -11.89 -7.04
N TRP A 56 -4.74 -11.07 -6.30
CA TRP A 56 -6.20 -11.05 -6.41
C TRP A 56 -6.66 -10.70 -7.83
N CYS A 57 -6.03 -9.71 -8.47
CA CYS A 57 -6.28 -9.37 -9.87
C CYS A 57 -6.04 -10.55 -10.82
N GLU A 58 -4.94 -11.28 -10.63
CA GLU A 58 -4.63 -12.48 -11.43
C GLU A 58 -5.67 -13.59 -11.22
N GLU A 59 -6.08 -13.83 -9.97
CA GLU A 59 -7.05 -14.88 -9.61
C GLU A 59 -8.46 -14.59 -10.14
N ASP A 60 -8.90 -13.33 -10.09
CA ASP A 60 -10.24 -12.90 -10.53
C ASP A 60 -10.28 -12.47 -12.02
N GLY A 61 -9.14 -12.52 -12.72
CA GLY A 61 -9.03 -12.11 -14.13
C GLY A 61 -9.28 -10.61 -14.36
N VAL A 62 -8.97 -9.79 -13.35
CA VAL A 62 -9.12 -8.34 -13.37
C VAL A 62 -7.80 -7.69 -13.78
N GLU A 63 -7.84 -6.75 -14.72
CA GLU A 63 -6.66 -5.95 -15.04
C GLU A 63 -6.28 -5.04 -13.88
N PRO A 64 -5.05 -5.12 -13.34
CA PRO A 64 -4.58 -4.20 -12.32
C PRO A 64 -4.47 -2.79 -12.89
N LYS A 65 -4.93 -1.79 -12.12
CA LYS A 65 -4.92 -0.38 -12.51
C LYS A 65 -4.07 0.47 -11.59
#